data_AF-A0AAN8PE94-F1
#
_entry.id   AF-A0AAN8PE94-F1
#
_cell.length_a   1.000
_cell.length_b   1.000
_cell.length_c   1.000
_cell.angle_alpha   90.00
_cell.angle_beta   90.00
_cell.angle_gamma   90.00
#
_symmetry.space_group_name_H-M   'P 1'
#
loop_
_entity.id
_entity.type
_entity.pdbx_description
1 polymer ?
#
loop_
_entity_poly.entity_id
_entity_poly.type
_entity_poly.pdbx_seq_one_letter_code
_entity_poly.pdbx_strand_id
1 'polypeptide(L)'
;MGELLRWMVVLLSITSIALASLHGEEKEQDILALIDISLSLSFSSCDDINCDNGGSCFKGNCVCPDKTTGIYCEVLENPCEPNPCYANGNCSETEEGYICECPRDFFGTNCDVIQSPNYPDNYANNTDMTWVLSGIPDKYIQLQFDDVFQIEDSNCGVVDYSVPFGCKDYITITSGVDDDLDVEYCGGARPSPITAPKGSDVWIVFKSGSQCSYSGFKLNYGYIDTSIPTNPIASTNYPDNYNTSMYVTWLISGIPDKYILLQFEDVFEMEDNRVKSCGNVSYNSVFNDCRDYIQIITGDIYVTYCGGAPPSPITALEGSDVLIVFRADDSCSYRGFKLNYTHIGTIRHI
;
A
#
# COMPACT_ATOMS: atom_id res chain seq x y z
N MET A 1 -37.76 28.68 19.58
CA MET A 1 -38.32 28.64 20.97
C MET A 1 -37.69 27.54 21.82
N GLY A 2 -37.03 26.52 21.24
CA GLY A 2 -36.41 25.39 21.96
C GLY A 2 -35.07 25.70 22.66
N GLU A 3 -34.16 26.47 22.06
CA GLU A 3 -32.83 26.73 22.66
C GLU A 3 -32.88 27.48 23.99
N LEU A 4 -33.75 28.48 24.12
CA LEU A 4 -33.94 29.23 25.37
C LEU A 4 -34.50 28.33 26.48
N LEU A 5 -35.44 27.44 26.15
CA LEU A 5 -35.96 26.45 27.09
C LEU A 5 -34.87 25.45 27.51
N ARG A 6 -33.97 25.09 26.58
CA ARG A 6 -32.83 24.17 26.77
C ARG A 6 -31.80 24.73 27.77
N TRP A 7 -31.43 26.00 27.61
CA TRP A 7 -30.52 26.67 28.56
C TRP A 7 -31.17 26.91 29.92
N MET A 8 -32.48 27.19 29.97
CA MET A 8 -33.22 27.32 31.23
C MET A 8 -33.25 26.02 32.03
N VAL A 9 -33.42 24.87 31.38
CA VAL A 9 -33.39 23.56 32.05
C VAL A 9 -31.99 23.25 32.58
N VAL A 10 -30.93 23.52 31.80
CA VAL A 10 -29.54 23.32 32.26
C VAL A 10 -29.21 24.22 33.47
N LEU A 11 -29.62 25.50 33.44
CA LEU A 11 -29.43 26.43 34.54
C LEU A 11 -30.22 26.06 35.80
N LEU A 12 -31.46 25.56 35.65
CA LEU A 12 -32.29 25.07 36.77
C LEU A 12 -31.70 23.81 37.41
N SER A 13 -31.11 22.91 36.60
CA SER A 13 -30.42 21.71 37.09
C SER A 13 -29.15 22.06 37.85
N ILE A 14 -28.31 22.97 37.31
CA ILE A 14 -27.06 23.41 37.96
C ILE A 14 -27.33 24.15 39.28
N THR A 15 -28.37 24.99 39.32
CA THR A 15 -28.75 25.72 40.56
C THR A 15 -29.33 24.79 41.62
N SER A 16 -30.05 23.74 41.24
CA SER A 16 -30.55 22.70 42.15
C SER A 16 -29.41 21.86 42.75
N ILE A 17 -28.39 21.53 41.94
CA ILE A 17 -27.17 20.82 42.39
C ILE A 17 -26.34 21.69 43.35
N ALA A 18 -26.21 22.99 43.07
CA ALA A 18 -25.51 23.93 43.93
C ALA A 18 -26.21 24.13 45.29
N LEU A 19 -27.55 24.19 45.33
CA LEU A 19 -28.31 24.29 46.58
C LEU A 19 -28.24 23.01 47.44
N ALA A 20 -28.27 21.83 46.79
CA ALA A 20 -28.15 20.54 47.47
C ALA A 20 -26.74 20.34 48.07
N SER A 21 -25.69 20.77 47.37
CA SER A 21 -24.31 20.69 47.85
C SER A 21 -24.01 21.61 49.05
N LEU A 22 -24.83 22.64 49.29
CA LEU A 22 -24.76 23.55 50.44
C LEU A 22 -25.39 22.99 51.72
N HIS A 23 -26.26 21.98 51.61
CA HIS A 23 -27.01 21.42 52.75
C HIS A 23 -26.55 20.03 53.20
N GLY A 24 -25.52 19.45 52.56
CA GLY A 24 -24.81 18.28 53.09
C GLY A 24 -25.61 16.97 53.13
N GLU A 25 -26.67 16.84 52.33
CA GLU A 25 -27.47 15.62 52.20
C GLU A 25 -27.51 15.18 50.73
N GLU A 26 -26.52 14.42 50.26
CA GLU A 26 -26.72 13.22 49.41
C GLU A 26 -25.39 12.57 48.96
N LYS A 27 -25.49 11.28 48.61
CA LYS A 27 -24.37 10.42 48.23
C LYS A 27 -23.98 10.67 46.78
N GLU A 28 -22.68 10.59 46.51
CA GLU A 28 -21.99 10.79 45.22
C GLU A 28 -22.62 10.05 44.01
N GLN A 29 -23.46 9.03 44.23
CA GLN A 29 -24.17 8.28 43.19
C GLN A 29 -25.41 8.98 42.60
N ASP A 30 -26.08 9.87 43.34
CA ASP A 30 -27.31 10.54 42.87
C ASP A 30 -27.00 11.73 41.93
N ILE A 31 -25.83 12.35 42.09
CA ILE A 31 -25.31 13.42 41.22
C ILE A 31 -24.89 12.87 39.85
N LEU A 32 -24.28 11.68 39.81
CA LEU A 32 -23.89 11.02 38.57
C LEU A 32 -25.11 10.62 37.72
N ALA A 33 -26.21 10.20 38.35
CA ALA A 33 -27.46 9.85 37.65
C ALA A 33 -28.13 11.08 36.98
N LEU A 34 -28.07 12.26 37.61
CA LEU A 34 -28.61 13.52 37.06
C LEU A 34 -27.72 14.09 35.94
N ILE A 35 -26.40 13.89 36.02
CA ILE A 35 -25.45 14.20 34.95
C ILE A 35 -25.68 13.27 33.74
N ASP A 36 -25.97 11.99 33.95
CA ASP A 36 -26.31 11.02 32.89
C ASP A 36 -27.64 11.35 32.19
N ILE A 37 -28.66 11.79 32.93
CA ILE A 37 -29.97 12.22 32.38
C ILE A 37 -29.83 13.51 31.54
N SER A 38 -28.91 14.40 31.90
CA SER A 38 -28.67 15.65 31.17
C SER A 38 -27.72 15.50 29.96
N LEU A 39 -26.78 14.54 30.00
CA LEU A 39 -25.95 14.14 28.86
C LEU A 39 -26.69 13.24 27.85
N SER A 40 -27.71 12.49 28.29
CA SER A 40 -28.55 11.67 27.39
C SER A 40 -29.58 12.46 26.58
N LEU A 41 -29.84 13.73 26.94
CA LEU A 41 -30.75 14.64 26.23
C LEU A 41 -30.07 15.46 25.10
N SER A 42 -28.80 15.20 24.77
CA SER A 42 -28.05 16.00 23.78
C SER A 42 -27.62 15.28 22.48
N PHE A 43 -27.84 13.98 22.27
CA PHE A 43 -27.32 13.31 21.06
C PHE A 43 -28.21 12.21 20.45
N SER A 44 -29.49 12.46 20.13
CA SER A 44 -30.24 11.44 19.36
C SER A 44 -31.53 11.87 18.63
N SER A 45 -31.79 13.15 18.38
CA SER A 45 -33.00 13.53 17.61
C SER A 45 -32.67 14.04 16.20
N CYS A 46 -33.55 13.71 15.27
CA CYS A 46 -33.47 14.07 13.85
C CYS A 46 -34.32 15.31 13.52
N ASP A 47 -34.80 16.02 14.54
CA ASP A 47 -35.81 17.07 14.38
C ASP A 47 -35.27 18.30 13.62
N ASP A 48 -33.95 18.52 13.68
CA ASP A 48 -33.24 19.63 13.02
C ASP A 48 -32.18 19.16 12.00
N ILE A 49 -32.17 17.87 11.61
CA ILE A 49 -31.20 17.32 10.65
C ILE A 49 -31.86 17.12 9.30
N ASN A 50 -31.37 17.83 8.29
CA ASN A 50 -31.73 17.62 6.90
C ASN A 50 -30.69 16.73 6.23
N CYS A 51 -31.10 15.55 5.77
CA CYS A 51 -30.27 14.68 4.95
C CYS A 51 -30.62 14.91 3.48
N ASP A 52 -29.64 15.37 2.70
CA ASP A 52 -29.77 15.64 1.28
C ASP A 52 -29.77 14.35 0.44
N ASN A 53 -30.06 14.47 -0.86
CA ASN A 53 -30.03 13.39 -1.85
C ASN A 53 -30.79 12.10 -1.46
N GLY A 54 -31.84 12.22 -0.64
CA GLY A 54 -32.66 11.08 -0.20
C GLY A 54 -32.09 10.32 1.00
N GLY A 55 -31.12 10.89 1.71
CA GLY A 55 -30.61 10.39 2.98
C GLY A 55 -31.69 10.26 4.05
N SER A 56 -31.50 9.30 4.96
CA SER A 56 -32.41 9.05 6.09
C SER A 56 -31.71 9.30 7.41
N CYS A 57 -32.30 10.09 8.31
CA CYS A 57 -31.69 10.33 9.62
C CYS A 57 -31.97 9.18 10.59
N PHE A 58 -30.91 8.67 11.23
CA PHE A 58 -30.97 7.67 12.27
C PHE A 58 -30.12 8.09 13.48
N LYS A 59 -30.76 8.30 14.63
CA LYS A 59 -30.12 8.72 15.89
C LYS A 59 -29.20 9.94 15.75
N GLY A 60 -29.64 10.95 14.99
CA GLY A 60 -28.87 12.18 14.80
C GLY A 60 -27.76 12.09 13.75
N ASN A 61 -27.70 11.03 12.94
CA ASN A 61 -26.75 10.89 11.85
C ASN A 61 -27.49 10.55 10.55
N CYS A 62 -27.07 11.12 9.42
CA CYS A 62 -27.61 10.73 8.12
C CYS A 62 -27.04 9.39 7.68
N VAL A 63 -27.92 8.50 7.23
CA VAL A 63 -27.58 7.28 6.50
C VAL A 63 -27.80 7.57 5.03
N CYS A 64 -26.71 7.57 4.29
CA CYS A 64 -26.69 7.96 2.89
C CYS A 64 -27.08 6.78 1.98
N PRO A 65 -27.97 6.98 1.00
CA PRO A 65 -28.23 5.98 -0.04
C PRO A 65 -26.98 5.77 -0.90
N ASP A 66 -26.99 4.66 -1.66
CA ASP A 66 -25.91 4.32 -2.58
C ASP A 66 -25.55 5.50 -3.50
N LYS A 67 -24.25 5.69 -3.75
CA LYS A 67 -23.68 6.80 -4.56
C LYS A 67 -23.79 8.19 -3.91
N THR A 68 -23.98 8.25 -2.60
CA THR A 68 -23.96 9.51 -1.85
C THR A 68 -23.13 9.39 -0.58
N THR A 69 -22.44 10.45 -0.21
CA THR A 69 -21.57 10.53 0.97
C THR A 69 -21.64 11.95 1.58
N GLY A 70 -20.88 12.18 2.64
CA GLY A 70 -20.95 13.40 3.44
C GLY A 70 -21.83 13.23 4.67
N ILE A 71 -21.68 14.16 5.62
CA ILE A 71 -22.34 14.08 6.93
C ILE A 71 -23.85 14.28 6.84
N TYR A 72 -24.31 14.95 5.78
CA TYR A 72 -25.71 15.17 5.45
C TYR A 72 -26.07 14.55 4.09
N CYS A 73 -25.25 13.64 3.55
CA CYS A 73 -25.43 13.05 2.23
C CYS A 73 -25.44 14.07 1.09
N GLU A 74 -24.77 15.21 1.29
CA GLU A 74 -24.71 16.35 0.39
C GLU A 74 -23.81 16.10 -0.82
N VAL A 75 -22.93 15.11 -0.75
CA VAL A 75 -21.97 14.77 -1.81
C VAL A 75 -22.51 13.61 -2.63
N LEU A 76 -22.70 13.83 -3.93
CA LEU A 76 -22.86 12.72 -4.89
C LEU A 76 -21.48 12.09 -5.10
N GLU A 77 -21.39 10.78 -4.93
CA GLU A 77 -20.15 10.04 -5.17
C GLU A 77 -19.82 10.12 -6.65
N ASN A 78 -18.73 10.81 -6.98
CA ASN A 78 -18.19 10.84 -8.32
C ASN A 78 -17.14 9.73 -8.43
N PRO A 79 -17.37 8.67 -9.22
CA PRO A 79 -16.42 7.57 -9.37
C PRO A 79 -15.12 8.00 -10.09
N CYS A 80 -15.09 9.20 -10.68
CA CYS A 80 -13.91 9.84 -11.25
C CYS A 80 -13.17 10.76 -10.28
N GLU A 81 -13.52 10.81 -8.99
CA GLU A 81 -12.85 11.67 -8.00
C GLU A 81 -12.47 10.90 -6.71
N PRO A 82 -11.16 10.77 -6.39
CA PRO A 82 -10.03 11.18 -7.22
C PRO A 82 -9.96 10.38 -8.52
N ASN A 83 -9.38 10.95 -9.59
CA ASN A 83 -9.31 10.30 -10.90
C ASN A 83 -8.68 8.89 -10.79
N PRO A 84 -9.44 7.81 -11.07
CA PRO A 84 -8.94 6.43 -10.97
C PRO A 84 -8.05 6.05 -12.15
N CYS A 85 -8.03 6.85 -13.22
CA CYS A 85 -7.27 6.58 -14.43
C CYS A 85 -5.81 7.03 -14.27
N TYR A 86 -4.91 6.06 -14.23
CA TYR A 86 -3.47 6.26 -14.20
C TYR A 86 -2.96 6.91 -15.49
N ALA A 87 -1.69 7.31 -15.47
CA ALA A 87 -0.99 7.94 -16.59
C ALA A 87 -1.66 9.22 -17.14
N ASN A 88 -2.44 9.94 -16.31
CA ASN A 88 -3.29 11.06 -16.72
C ASN A 88 -4.37 10.66 -17.74
N GLY A 89 -4.89 9.44 -17.64
CA GLY A 89 -6.04 9.00 -18.42
C GLY A 89 -7.28 9.84 -18.13
N ASN A 90 -8.17 9.91 -19.13
CA ASN A 90 -9.41 10.66 -19.01
C ASN A 90 -10.51 9.76 -18.42
N CYS A 91 -11.10 10.18 -17.30
CA CYS A 91 -12.19 9.44 -16.66
C CYS A 91 -13.54 9.98 -17.10
N SER A 92 -14.48 9.08 -17.39
CA SER A 92 -15.87 9.43 -17.62
C SER A 92 -16.81 8.55 -16.82
N GLU A 93 -17.80 9.17 -16.19
CA GLU A 93 -18.84 8.47 -15.42
C GLU A 93 -19.75 7.68 -16.37
N THR A 94 -20.16 6.48 -15.92
CA THR A 94 -21.11 5.63 -16.63
C THR A 94 -22.16 5.09 -15.65
N GLU A 95 -23.26 4.50 -16.14
CA GLU A 95 -24.29 3.92 -15.27
C GLU A 95 -23.73 2.80 -14.35
N GLU A 96 -22.71 2.09 -14.85
CA GLU A 96 -22.02 0.98 -14.17
C GLU A 96 -20.81 1.43 -13.33
N GLY A 97 -20.49 2.73 -13.28
CA GLY A 97 -19.35 3.27 -12.53
C GLY A 97 -18.58 4.31 -13.34
N TYR A 98 -17.40 3.94 -13.85
CA TYR A 98 -16.56 4.81 -14.69
C TYR A 98 -15.87 4.02 -15.80
N ILE A 99 -15.36 4.72 -16.80
CA ILE A 99 -14.46 4.19 -17.82
C ILE A 99 -13.27 5.12 -18.01
N CYS A 100 -12.08 4.53 -18.15
CA CYS A 100 -10.85 5.25 -18.45
C CYS A 100 -10.53 5.19 -19.95
N GLU A 101 -10.33 6.36 -20.55
CA GLU A 101 -9.72 6.49 -21.87
C GLU A 101 -8.21 6.60 -21.69
N CYS A 102 -7.51 5.51 -21.97
CA CYS A 102 -6.07 5.44 -21.72
C CYS A 102 -5.25 6.21 -22.76
N PRO A 103 -4.18 6.89 -22.32
CA PRO A 103 -3.17 7.41 -23.22
C PRO A 103 -2.56 6.30 -24.06
N ARG A 104 -1.89 6.69 -25.16
CA ARG A 104 -1.22 5.72 -26.03
C ARG A 104 -0.20 4.90 -25.22
N ASP A 105 -0.14 3.60 -25.51
CA ASP A 105 0.79 2.63 -24.93
C ASP A 105 0.57 2.33 -23.44
N PHE A 106 -0.56 2.78 -22.88
CA PHE A 106 -1.09 2.35 -21.59
C PHE A 106 -2.37 1.53 -21.78
N PHE A 107 -2.59 0.54 -20.92
CA PHE A 107 -3.67 -0.43 -21.03
C PHE A 107 -4.28 -0.73 -19.65
N GLY A 108 -5.29 -1.61 -19.63
CA GLY A 108 -6.01 -1.98 -18.40
C GLY A 108 -7.24 -1.10 -18.19
N THR A 109 -8.10 -1.52 -17.26
CA THR A 109 -9.32 -0.77 -16.92
C THR A 109 -9.00 0.62 -16.39
N ASN A 110 -7.86 0.76 -15.72
CA ASN A 110 -7.43 1.99 -15.05
C ASN A 110 -6.18 2.62 -15.69
N CYS A 111 -5.75 2.18 -16.87
CA CYS A 111 -4.51 2.66 -17.53
C CYS A 111 -3.23 2.38 -16.72
N ASP A 112 -3.28 1.31 -15.93
CA ASP A 112 -2.28 0.86 -14.96
C ASP A 112 -1.40 -0.28 -15.50
N VAL A 113 -1.52 -0.61 -16.79
CA VAL A 113 -0.76 -1.67 -17.45
C VAL A 113 0.13 -1.11 -18.55
N ILE A 114 1.39 -1.55 -18.55
CA ILE A 114 2.37 -1.34 -19.62
C ILE A 114 2.76 -2.71 -20.18
N GLN A 115 2.92 -2.81 -21.50
CA GLN A 115 3.36 -4.05 -22.15
C GLN A 115 4.18 -3.75 -23.40
N SER A 116 5.05 -4.70 -23.77
CA SER A 116 5.77 -4.64 -25.03
C SER A 116 4.80 -4.69 -26.22
N PRO A 117 5.15 -4.11 -27.38
CA PRO A 117 4.31 -4.19 -28.58
C PRO A 117 3.93 -5.64 -28.90
N ASN A 118 2.68 -5.86 -29.30
CA ASN A 118 2.09 -7.16 -29.66
C ASN A 118 1.93 -8.18 -28.53
N TYR A 119 2.30 -7.88 -27.28
CA TYR A 119 2.13 -8.82 -26.16
C TYR A 119 0.70 -9.42 -26.13
N PRO A 120 0.53 -10.75 -25.99
CA PRO A 120 1.53 -11.75 -25.62
C PRO A 120 2.31 -12.36 -26.81
N ASP A 121 2.05 -11.92 -28.04
CA ASP A 121 2.85 -12.33 -29.20
C ASP A 121 4.22 -11.62 -29.21
N ASN A 122 5.08 -12.06 -30.11
CA ASN A 122 6.45 -11.56 -30.15
C ASN A 122 6.52 -10.04 -30.43
N TYR A 123 7.34 -9.34 -29.65
CA TYR A 123 7.59 -7.92 -29.88
C TYR A 123 8.27 -7.65 -31.22
N ALA A 124 8.14 -6.42 -31.72
CA ALA A 124 8.76 -6.01 -32.97
C ALA A 124 10.27 -5.75 -32.80
N ASN A 125 11.06 -6.08 -33.83
CA ASN A 125 12.47 -5.68 -33.89
C ASN A 125 12.59 -4.17 -34.10
N ASN A 126 13.68 -3.58 -33.61
CA ASN A 126 13.99 -2.15 -33.65
C ASN A 126 12.94 -1.30 -32.91
N THR A 127 12.41 -1.83 -31.82
CA THR A 127 11.51 -1.12 -30.92
C THR A 127 12.32 -0.15 -30.06
N ASP A 128 11.79 1.05 -29.85
CA ASP A 128 12.31 2.04 -28.91
C ASP A 128 11.10 2.72 -28.26
N MET A 129 10.73 2.23 -27.07
CA MET A 129 9.57 2.70 -26.32
C MET A 129 10.03 3.31 -25.01
N THR A 130 9.38 4.39 -24.59
CA THR A 130 9.63 5.03 -23.31
C THR A 130 8.32 5.42 -22.66
N TRP A 131 8.13 5.02 -21.41
CA TRP A 131 7.02 5.43 -20.56
C TRP A 131 7.57 6.22 -19.38
N VAL A 132 6.80 7.20 -18.93
CA VAL A 132 7.11 7.99 -17.73
C VAL A 132 5.93 7.90 -16.79
N LEU A 133 6.17 7.40 -15.58
CA LEU A 133 5.20 7.35 -14.51
C LEU A 133 5.48 8.50 -13.55
N SER A 134 4.51 9.38 -13.36
CA SER A 134 4.67 10.53 -12.48
C SER A 134 4.55 10.14 -11.02
N GLY A 135 5.56 10.54 -10.24
CA GLY A 135 5.58 10.44 -8.80
C GLY A 135 4.53 11.34 -8.15
N ILE A 136 3.89 10.84 -7.10
CA ILE A 136 3.01 11.64 -6.24
C ILE A 136 3.76 11.93 -4.95
N PRO A 137 3.80 13.19 -4.46
CA PRO A 137 4.37 13.50 -3.16
C PRO A 137 3.79 12.58 -2.09
N ASP A 138 4.68 11.91 -1.36
CA ASP A 138 4.36 10.93 -0.33
C ASP A 138 3.81 9.56 -0.74
N LYS A 139 3.80 9.23 -2.03
CA LYS A 139 3.50 7.88 -2.51
C LYS A 139 4.73 7.19 -3.07
N TYR A 140 4.70 5.88 -3.04
CA TYR A 140 5.65 5.03 -3.75
C TYR A 140 4.96 4.46 -4.99
N ILE A 141 5.71 4.26 -6.07
CA ILE A 141 5.22 3.54 -7.25
C ILE A 141 5.76 2.12 -7.17
N GLN A 142 4.88 1.14 -7.25
CA GLN A 142 5.27 -0.27 -7.39
C GLN A 142 4.99 -0.76 -8.80
N LEU A 143 5.95 -1.48 -9.35
CA LEU A 143 5.89 -2.18 -10.62
C LEU A 143 5.89 -3.68 -10.36
N GLN A 144 4.99 -4.39 -11.02
CA GLN A 144 4.94 -5.84 -10.96
C GLN A 144 4.83 -6.41 -12.37
N PHE A 145 5.78 -7.28 -12.72
CA PHE A 145 5.73 -8.03 -13.96
C PHE A 145 4.74 -9.21 -13.87
N ASP A 146 4.04 -9.44 -14.98
CA ASP A 146 3.22 -10.63 -15.22
C ASP A 146 4.10 -11.90 -15.26
N ASP A 147 3.50 -13.08 -15.17
CA ASP A 147 4.23 -14.36 -15.09
C ASP A 147 5.04 -14.65 -16.36
N VAL A 148 4.60 -14.12 -17.51
CA VAL A 148 5.30 -14.28 -18.79
C VAL A 148 6.23 -13.10 -19.02
N PHE A 149 7.54 -13.34 -18.90
CA PHE A 149 8.62 -12.41 -19.20
C PHE A 149 9.67 -13.10 -20.08
N GLN A 150 9.84 -12.63 -21.32
CA GLN A 150 10.81 -13.19 -22.28
C GLN A 150 11.34 -12.08 -23.19
N ILE A 151 12.60 -11.68 -22.98
CA ILE A 151 13.30 -10.67 -23.79
C ILE A 151 14.62 -11.27 -24.28
N GLU A 152 15.07 -10.94 -25.51
CA GLU A 152 16.32 -11.49 -26.06
C GLU A 152 17.51 -11.14 -25.17
N ASP A 153 18.17 -12.18 -24.67
CA ASP A 153 19.46 -12.08 -24.00
C ASP A 153 20.62 -11.99 -25.01
N SER A 154 21.73 -12.66 -24.75
CA SER A 154 22.90 -12.67 -25.63
C SER A 154 22.75 -13.59 -26.86
N ASN A 155 21.84 -14.58 -26.84
CA ASN A 155 21.75 -15.65 -27.83
C ASN A 155 20.34 -15.85 -28.39
N CYS A 156 20.13 -15.42 -29.63
CA CYS A 156 18.91 -15.69 -30.37
C CYS A 156 18.55 -17.18 -30.46
N GLY A 157 17.28 -17.50 -30.21
CA GLY A 157 16.71 -18.85 -30.30
C GLY A 157 16.71 -19.63 -28.98
N VAL A 158 17.28 -19.06 -27.91
CA VAL A 158 17.22 -19.59 -26.55
C VAL A 158 16.82 -18.44 -25.63
N VAL A 159 15.90 -18.71 -24.71
CA VAL A 159 15.63 -17.81 -23.58
C VAL A 159 16.38 -18.38 -22.40
N ASP A 160 17.45 -17.70 -21.98
CA ASP A 160 18.21 -18.09 -20.80
C ASP A 160 17.59 -17.45 -19.54
N TYR A 161 17.27 -18.31 -18.59
CA TYR A 161 16.65 -17.95 -17.30
C TYR A 161 17.70 -17.65 -16.23
N SER A 162 18.99 -17.69 -16.59
CA SER A 162 20.11 -17.58 -15.64
C SER A 162 21.00 -16.36 -15.84
N VAL A 163 20.79 -15.53 -16.88
CA VAL A 163 21.70 -14.43 -17.23
C VAL A 163 21.32 -13.11 -16.54
N PRO A 164 22.28 -12.45 -15.86
CA PRO A 164 22.16 -11.07 -15.41
C PRO A 164 23.02 -10.09 -16.24
N PHE A 165 23.72 -10.52 -17.30
CA PHE A 165 24.61 -9.64 -18.07
C PHE A 165 24.64 -9.97 -19.56
N GLY A 166 24.62 -8.93 -20.41
CA GLY A 166 24.80 -9.06 -21.87
C GLY A 166 23.50 -9.07 -22.67
N CYS A 167 22.54 -8.22 -22.32
CA CYS A 167 21.27 -8.08 -23.01
C CYS A 167 21.45 -7.46 -24.41
N LYS A 168 20.85 -8.08 -25.43
CA LYS A 168 20.73 -7.45 -26.76
C LYS A 168 19.49 -6.59 -26.85
N ASP A 169 18.40 -7.13 -26.31
CA ASP A 169 17.16 -6.42 -26.07
C ASP A 169 17.02 -6.27 -24.56
N TYR A 170 16.45 -5.16 -24.11
CA TYR A 170 16.35 -4.90 -22.67
C TYR A 170 15.20 -3.97 -22.34
N ILE A 171 14.71 -4.12 -21.12
CA ILE A 171 13.94 -3.10 -20.43
C ILE A 171 14.78 -2.52 -19.29
N THR A 172 14.80 -1.20 -19.15
CA THR A 172 15.35 -0.51 -17.97
C THR A 172 14.25 0.24 -17.23
N ILE A 173 14.41 0.38 -15.92
CA ILE A 173 13.46 1.06 -15.05
C ILE A 173 14.25 2.01 -14.15
N THR A 174 14.26 3.30 -14.44
CA THR A 174 15.10 4.26 -13.73
C THR A 174 14.25 5.26 -12.97
N SER A 175 14.78 5.86 -11.89
CA SER A 175 14.08 6.92 -11.15
C SER A 175 14.78 8.27 -11.18
N GLY A 176 15.99 8.34 -11.74
CA GLY A 176 16.81 9.56 -11.81
C GLY A 176 17.28 10.11 -10.46
N VAL A 177 16.88 9.48 -9.34
CA VAL A 177 17.25 9.84 -7.97
C VAL A 177 18.03 8.72 -7.29
N ASP A 178 17.87 7.50 -7.78
CA ASP A 178 18.51 6.28 -7.28
C ASP A 178 19.21 5.57 -8.45
N ASP A 179 20.55 5.53 -8.39
CA ASP A 179 21.40 4.87 -9.39
C ASP A 179 21.26 3.33 -9.30
N ASP A 180 20.74 2.77 -8.20
CA ASP A 180 20.55 1.32 -8.04
C ASP A 180 19.34 0.78 -8.82
N LEU A 181 18.47 1.66 -9.33
CA LEU A 181 17.39 1.26 -10.25
C LEU A 181 17.86 1.16 -11.70
N ASP A 182 19.08 1.58 -12.06
CA ASP A 182 19.59 1.54 -13.44
C ASP A 182 20.07 0.13 -13.87
N VAL A 183 19.16 -0.86 -13.81
CA VAL A 183 19.43 -2.26 -14.19
C VAL A 183 18.74 -2.59 -15.53
N GLU A 184 19.49 -3.26 -16.42
CA GLU A 184 18.96 -3.87 -17.64
C GLU A 184 18.37 -5.26 -17.34
N TYR A 185 17.10 -5.46 -17.70
CA TYR A 185 16.44 -6.75 -17.58
C TYR A 185 16.22 -7.40 -18.96
N CYS A 186 16.62 -8.65 -19.09
CA CYS A 186 16.38 -9.49 -20.27
C CYS A 186 16.33 -10.99 -19.90
N GLY A 187 16.18 -11.88 -20.89
CA GLY A 187 16.09 -13.32 -20.68
C GLY A 187 14.70 -13.76 -20.23
N GLY A 188 14.65 -14.89 -19.53
CA GLY A 188 13.39 -15.48 -19.01
C GLY A 188 13.18 -15.30 -17.51
N ALA A 189 14.18 -14.77 -16.79
CA ALA A 189 14.07 -14.52 -15.37
C ALA A 189 13.18 -13.30 -15.13
N ARG A 190 11.99 -13.52 -14.58
CA ARG A 190 11.07 -12.44 -14.23
C ARG A 190 11.70 -11.54 -13.16
N PRO A 191 11.73 -10.21 -13.36
CA PRO A 191 12.16 -9.30 -12.31
C PRO A 191 11.26 -9.40 -11.07
N SER A 192 11.86 -9.37 -9.87
CA SER A 192 11.10 -9.18 -8.63
C SER A 192 10.31 -7.87 -8.69
N PRO A 193 9.19 -7.72 -7.96
CA PRO A 193 8.46 -6.46 -7.89
C PRO A 193 9.38 -5.31 -7.51
N ILE A 194 9.33 -4.21 -8.27
CA ILE A 194 10.20 -3.05 -8.13
C ILE A 194 9.41 -1.93 -7.47
N THR A 195 9.98 -1.28 -6.46
CA THR A 195 9.32 -0.15 -5.78
C THR A 195 10.23 1.06 -5.88
N ALA A 196 9.77 2.10 -6.57
CA ALA A 196 10.53 3.32 -6.76
C ALA A 196 10.58 4.17 -5.48
N PRO A 197 11.62 5.00 -5.30
CA PRO A 197 11.70 5.96 -4.20
C PRO A 197 10.43 6.81 -4.04
N LYS A 198 10.19 7.25 -2.80
CA LYS A 198 9.00 8.04 -2.45
C LYS A 198 8.96 9.34 -3.28
N GLY A 199 7.87 9.54 -4.02
CA GLY A 199 7.63 10.73 -4.82
C GLY A 199 8.54 10.89 -6.04
N SER A 200 9.36 9.90 -6.40
CA SER A 200 10.14 9.96 -7.64
C SER A 200 9.29 9.61 -8.85
N ASP A 201 9.63 10.23 -9.98
CA ASP A 201 9.17 9.78 -11.29
C ASP A 201 9.91 8.48 -11.66
N VAL A 202 9.29 7.67 -12.53
CA VAL A 202 9.88 6.42 -13.04
C VAL A 202 9.90 6.44 -14.56
N TRP A 203 11.07 6.20 -15.14
CA TRP A 203 11.25 6.03 -16.58
C TRP A 203 11.40 4.54 -16.90
N ILE A 204 10.55 4.05 -17.77
CA ILE A 204 10.61 2.67 -18.27
C ILE A 204 11.00 2.76 -19.74
N VAL A 205 12.13 2.15 -20.10
CA VAL A 205 12.63 2.17 -21.48
C VAL A 205 12.75 0.75 -21.97
N PHE A 206 12.10 0.42 -23.09
CA PHE A 206 12.26 -0.86 -23.77
C PHE A 206 12.89 -0.67 -25.14
N LYS A 207 14.01 -1.36 -25.37
CA LYS A 207 14.73 -1.33 -26.65
C LYS A 207 14.97 -2.73 -27.18
N SER A 208 14.74 -2.90 -28.48
CA SER A 208 15.09 -4.13 -29.20
C SER A 208 15.96 -3.88 -30.42
N GLY A 209 16.79 -4.86 -30.74
CA GLY A 209 17.66 -4.91 -31.91
C GLY A 209 16.92 -5.36 -33.17
N SER A 210 17.70 -5.68 -34.21
CA SER A 210 17.16 -5.95 -35.55
C SER A 210 16.76 -7.41 -35.82
N GLN A 211 17.07 -8.31 -34.89
CA GLN A 211 16.82 -9.74 -35.03
C GLN A 211 16.29 -10.28 -33.70
N CYS A 212 15.45 -11.30 -33.81
CA CYS A 212 14.96 -12.13 -32.71
C CYS A 212 14.06 -11.39 -31.74
N SER A 213 12.92 -12.00 -31.46
CA SER A 213 11.95 -11.46 -30.54
C SER A 213 11.16 -12.59 -29.91
N TYR A 214 10.63 -12.29 -28.73
CA TYR A 214 9.88 -13.21 -27.90
C TYR A 214 8.64 -12.51 -27.38
N SER A 215 7.85 -13.20 -26.56
CA SER A 215 6.59 -12.70 -25.98
C SER A 215 6.73 -11.34 -25.30
N GLY A 216 7.93 -10.96 -24.85
CA GLY A 216 8.21 -9.66 -24.26
C GLY A 216 7.80 -9.61 -22.80
N PHE A 217 7.14 -8.52 -22.41
CA PHE A 217 6.73 -8.31 -21.03
C PHE A 217 5.39 -7.62 -20.95
N LYS A 218 4.72 -7.83 -19.83
CA LYS A 218 3.60 -7.04 -19.36
C LYS A 218 3.81 -6.78 -17.88
N LEU A 219 3.50 -5.57 -17.44
CA LEU A 219 3.57 -5.18 -16.04
C LEU A 219 2.35 -4.34 -15.68
N ASN A 220 1.92 -4.48 -14.43
CA ASN A 220 1.00 -3.56 -13.80
C ASN A 220 1.77 -2.63 -12.86
N TYR A 221 1.27 -1.41 -12.67
CA TYR A 221 1.82 -0.47 -11.72
C TYR A 221 0.74 0.16 -10.86
N GLY A 222 1.11 0.61 -9.67
CA GLY A 222 0.19 1.24 -8.74
C GLY A 222 0.90 2.12 -7.73
N TYR A 223 0.13 2.99 -7.09
CA TYR A 223 0.62 3.75 -5.94
C TYR A 223 0.44 2.94 -4.67
N ILE A 224 1.45 2.91 -3.81
CA ILE A 224 1.37 2.22 -2.52
C ILE A 224 0.64 3.13 -1.52
N ASP A 225 -0.49 2.66 -1.02
CA ASP A 225 -1.11 3.17 0.20
C ASP A 225 -0.43 2.56 1.41
N THR A 226 0.08 3.37 2.32
CA THR A 226 0.83 2.91 3.50
C THR A 226 0.03 3.07 4.78
N SER A 227 0.12 2.08 5.67
CA SER A 227 -0.44 2.18 7.03
C SER A 227 0.61 2.57 8.07
N ILE A 228 0.16 3.16 9.18
CA ILE A 228 1.02 3.39 10.35
C ILE A 228 1.20 2.04 11.07
N PRO A 229 2.43 1.56 11.29
CA PRO A 229 2.66 0.28 11.94
C PRO A 229 2.34 0.30 13.44
N THR A 230 1.96 -0.87 13.95
CA THR A 230 2.11 -1.20 15.38
C THR A 230 3.57 -1.55 15.68
N ASN A 231 3.95 -1.62 16.95
CA ASN A 231 5.26 -2.16 17.35
C ASN A 231 5.05 -3.20 18.47
N PRO A 232 5.29 -4.49 18.23
CA PRO A 232 5.89 -5.10 17.02
C PRO A 232 5.02 -5.02 15.76
N ILE A 233 5.66 -5.16 14.59
CA ILE A 233 5.02 -5.44 13.30
C ILE A 233 5.08 -6.95 13.10
N ALA A 234 3.96 -7.57 12.72
CA ALA A 234 3.90 -9.01 12.48
C ALA A 234 2.98 -9.34 11.31
N SER A 235 3.23 -10.48 10.67
CA SER A 235 2.28 -11.08 9.74
C SER A 235 0.96 -11.41 10.45
N THR A 236 -0.14 -11.47 9.68
CA THR A 236 -1.45 -11.86 10.24
C THR A 236 -1.37 -13.20 10.98
N ASN A 237 -2.14 -13.33 12.06
CA ASN A 237 -2.23 -14.51 12.94
C ASN A 237 -0.94 -14.95 13.65
N TYR A 238 0.18 -14.24 13.52
CA TYR A 238 1.44 -14.63 14.16
C TYR A 238 1.25 -14.94 15.66
N PRO A 239 1.71 -16.11 16.16
CA PRO A 239 2.69 -17.03 15.57
C PRO A 239 2.10 -18.15 14.69
N ASP A 240 0.79 -18.17 14.45
CA ASP A 240 0.17 -19.09 13.51
C ASP A 240 0.37 -18.63 12.06
N ASN A 241 -0.09 -19.45 11.11
CA ASN A 241 0.13 -19.16 9.70
C ASN A 241 -0.58 -17.88 9.24
N TYR A 242 0.10 -17.07 8.43
CA TYR A 242 -0.49 -15.87 7.83
C TYR A 242 -1.61 -16.19 6.85
N ASN A 243 -2.52 -15.24 6.65
CA ASN A 243 -3.54 -15.34 5.61
C ASN A 243 -2.90 -15.26 4.22
N THR A 244 -3.45 -15.99 3.26
CA THR A 244 -3.12 -15.86 1.83
C THR A 244 -3.82 -14.64 1.23
N SER A 245 -3.43 -14.26 0.01
CA SER A 245 -3.95 -13.11 -0.75
C SER A 245 -3.82 -11.79 0.01
N MET A 246 -2.68 -11.62 0.70
CA MET A 246 -2.42 -10.44 1.51
C MET A 246 -1.49 -9.48 0.77
N TYR A 247 -1.80 -8.19 0.88
CA TYR A 247 -0.92 -7.10 0.49
C TYR A 247 -1.01 -6.03 1.57
N VAL A 248 0.03 -5.92 2.39
CA VAL A 248 0.04 -4.99 3.52
C VAL A 248 1.34 -4.22 3.52
N THR A 249 1.25 -2.92 3.72
CA THR A 249 2.41 -2.04 3.75
C THR A 249 2.40 -1.17 4.99
N TRP A 250 3.60 -0.93 5.51
CA TRP A 250 3.82 -0.09 6.68
C TRP A 250 4.90 0.93 6.40
N LEU A 251 4.65 2.18 6.79
CA LEU A 251 5.64 3.25 6.72
C LEU A 251 6.07 3.64 8.13
N ILE A 252 7.32 3.33 8.47
CA ILE A 252 7.96 3.85 9.69
C ILE A 252 8.63 5.16 9.32
N SER A 253 8.09 6.27 9.81
CA SER A 253 8.66 7.58 9.52
C SER A 253 10.04 7.78 10.15
N GLY A 254 10.95 8.31 9.34
CA GLY A 254 12.25 8.79 9.76
C GLY A 254 12.12 9.97 10.72
N ILE A 255 13.09 10.09 11.63
CA ILE A 255 13.23 11.27 12.50
C ILE A 255 14.60 11.88 12.18
N PRO A 256 14.69 13.20 11.95
CA PRO A 256 15.98 13.88 11.78
C PRO A 256 16.96 13.52 12.90
N ASP A 257 18.22 13.32 12.53
CA ASP A 257 19.32 12.95 13.43
C ASP A 257 19.16 11.60 14.17
N LYS A 258 18.28 10.72 13.68
CA LYS A 258 18.10 9.35 14.19
C LYS A 258 18.14 8.32 13.08
N TYR A 259 18.48 7.10 13.48
CA TYR A 259 18.42 5.91 12.63
C TYR A 259 17.25 5.03 13.07
N ILE A 260 16.70 4.24 12.16
CA ILE A 260 15.72 3.20 12.49
C ILE A 260 16.42 1.85 12.47
N LEU A 261 16.43 1.16 13.61
CA LEU A 261 16.94 -0.20 13.74
C LEU A 261 15.76 -1.18 13.70
N LEU A 262 15.75 -2.07 12.71
CA LEU A 262 14.81 -3.18 12.56
C LEU A 262 15.43 -4.46 13.11
N GLN A 263 14.67 -5.21 13.91
CA GLN A 263 15.10 -6.49 14.48
C GLN A 263 13.99 -7.52 14.32
N PHE A 264 14.23 -8.52 13.49
CA PHE A 264 13.36 -9.68 13.34
C PHE A 264 13.51 -10.62 14.54
N GLU A 265 12.40 -11.27 14.93
CA GLU A 265 12.44 -12.40 15.86
C GLU A 265 13.05 -13.64 15.18
N ASP A 266 13.56 -14.58 15.97
CA ASP A 266 14.28 -15.77 15.47
C ASP A 266 13.42 -16.66 14.57
N VAL A 267 12.09 -16.63 14.72
CA VAL A 267 11.16 -17.41 13.89
C VAL A 267 10.72 -16.57 12.70
N PHE A 268 11.16 -16.98 11.51
CA PHE A 268 10.85 -16.38 10.22
C PHE A 268 10.60 -17.49 9.20
N GLU A 269 9.39 -17.58 8.64
CA GLU A 269 9.00 -18.62 7.70
C GLU A 269 8.06 -18.04 6.63
N MET A 270 8.50 -18.01 5.38
CA MET A 270 7.74 -17.49 4.24
C MET A 270 7.89 -18.38 3.02
N GLU A 271 6.89 -18.42 2.14
CA GLU A 271 6.96 -19.23 0.92
C GLU A 271 8.07 -18.76 -0.04
N ASP A 272 8.83 -19.72 -0.57
CA ASP A 272 9.78 -19.48 -1.66
C ASP A 272 9.40 -20.25 -2.94
N ASN A 273 9.96 -19.84 -4.10
CA ASN A 273 9.61 -20.45 -5.39
C ASN A 273 10.14 -21.89 -5.60
N ARG A 274 10.96 -22.43 -4.69
CA ARG A 274 11.58 -23.76 -4.84
C ARG A 274 10.66 -24.90 -4.39
N VAL A 275 9.70 -24.60 -3.52
CA VAL A 275 8.78 -25.60 -3.00
C VAL A 275 7.61 -25.76 -3.98
N LYS A 276 7.56 -26.89 -4.69
CA LYS A 276 6.52 -27.18 -5.72
C LYS A 276 5.13 -27.52 -5.16
N SER A 277 5.01 -27.70 -3.84
CA SER A 277 3.76 -28.03 -3.13
C SER A 277 3.95 -27.69 -1.66
N CYS A 278 3.06 -26.89 -1.06
CA CYS A 278 3.15 -26.34 0.31
C CYS A 278 3.84 -27.33 1.27
N GLY A 279 5.13 -27.10 1.50
CA GLY A 279 6.05 -28.05 2.12
C GLY A 279 6.97 -27.30 3.07
N ASN A 280 7.99 -27.94 3.61
CA ASN A 280 8.88 -27.22 4.53
C ASN A 280 9.61 -26.09 3.80
N VAL A 281 9.61 -24.89 4.41
CA VAL A 281 10.42 -23.76 3.92
C VAL A 281 11.90 -24.15 3.90
N SER A 282 12.62 -23.62 2.92
CA SER A 282 14.07 -23.81 2.88
C SER A 282 14.76 -22.82 3.82
N TYR A 283 15.61 -23.34 4.70
CA TYR A 283 16.36 -22.57 5.69
C TYR A 283 17.67 -21.96 5.15
N ASN A 284 17.98 -22.13 3.86
CA ASN A 284 19.14 -21.50 3.23
C ASN A 284 18.74 -20.19 2.54
N SER A 285 19.37 -19.09 3.01
CA SER A 285 19.57 -17.71 2.50
C SER A 285 18.54 -17.06 1.53
N VAL A 286 18.40 -15.74 1.65
CA VAL A 286 17.69 -14.78 0.79
C VAL A 286 17.70 -15.15 -0.70
N PHE A 287 16.53 -15.20 -1.35
CA PHE A 287 16.38 -15.46 -2.79
C PHE A 287 15.73 -14.27 -3.51
N ASN A 288 16.15 -14.04 -4.75
CA ASN A 288 15.56 -13.07 -5.68
C ASN A 288 14.30 -13.59 -6.38
N ASP A 289 13.80 -14.76 -5.98
CA ASP A 289 12.66 -15.45 -6.58
C ASP A 289 11.74 -15.96 -5.46
N CYS A 290 10.91 -15.07 -4.94
CA CYS A 290 9.97 -15.33 -3.85
C CYS A 290 8.53 -15.38 -4.38
N ARG A 291 7.71 -16.32 -3.88
CA ARG A 291 6.24 -16.26 -4.08
C ARG A 291 5.65 -15.24 -3.11
N ASP A 292 5.90 -15.49 -1.83
CA ASP A 292 5.57 -14.61 -0.72
C ASP A 292 6.82 -13.89 -0.27
N TYR A 293 6.72 -12.61 0.06
CA TYR A 293 7.90 -11.86 0.47
C TYR A 293 7.58 -10.73 1.43
N ILE A 294 8.58 -10.41 2.25
CA ILE A 294 8.70 -9.12 2.91
C ILE A 294 9.83 -8.34 2.26
N GLN A 295 9.53 -7.13 1.82
CA GLN A 295 10.48 -6.21 1.21
C GLN A 295 10.70 -5.02 2.14
N ILE A 296 11.97 -4.64 2.34
CA ILE A 296 12.39 -3.51 3.15
C ILE A 296 13.06 -2.50 2.23
N ILE A 297 12.55 -1.27 2.23
CA ILE A 297 13.00 -0.17 1.37
C ILE A 297 13.31 1.04 2.25
N THR A 298 14.56 1.50 2.24
CA THR A 298 15.00 2.68 2.99
C THR A 298 16.30 3.23 2.44
N GLY A 299 16.29 4.44 1.86
CA GLY A 299 17.47 4.98 1.17
C GLY A 299 17.96 3.98 0.13
N ASP A 300 19.26 3.68 0.16
CA ASP A 300 19.91 2.73 -0.77
C ASP A 300 19.72 1.25 -0.36
N ILE A 301 18.94 0.96 0.68
CA ILE A 301 18.63 -0.42 1.08
C ILE A 301 17.36 -0.85 0.35
N TYR A 302 17.52 -1.78 -0.57
CA TYR A 302 16.44 -2.45 -1.29
C TYR A 302 16.60 -3.97 -1.20
N VAL A 303 15.83 -4.62 -0.33
CA VAL A 303 15.99 -6.05 -0.06
C VAL A 303 14.64 -6.76 0.06
N THR A 304 14.55 -7.93 -0.57
CA THR A 304 13.39 -8.81 -0.54
C THR A 304 13.75 -10.10 0.20
N TYR A 305 12.93 -10.52 1.17
CA TYR A 305 13.16 -11.71 1.98
C TYR A 305 12.00 -12.71 1.87
N CYS A 306 12.35 -13.99 1.79
CA CYS A 306 11.45 -15.14 1.91
C CYS A 306 12.23 -16.37 2.43
N GLY A 307 11.56 -17.50 2.66
CA GLY A 307 12.17 -18.73 3.19
C GLY A 307 12.20 -18.81 4.72
N GLY A 308 13.14 -19.59 5.28
CA GLY A 308 13.18 -19.96 6.70
C GLY A 308 14.25 -19.26 7.56
N ALA A 309 15.02 -18.32 7.00
CA ALA A 309 16.12 -17.66 7.71
C ALA A 309 15.77 -16.20 8.04
N PRO A 310 15.73 -15.81 9.33
CA PRO A 310 15.44 -14.42 9.71
C PRO A 310 16.54 -13.47 9.21
N PRO A 311 16.21 -12.27 8.71
CA PRO A 311 17.19 -11.26 8.36
C PRO A 311 18.02 -10.81 9.57
N SER A 312 19.31 -10.53 9.33
CA SER A 312 20.14 -9.80 10.30
C SER A 312 19.55 -8.41 10.60
N PRO A 313 19.82 -7.81 11.77
CA PRO A 313 19.34 -6.47 12.08
C PRO A 313 19.70 -5.45 10.99
N ILE A 314 18.71 -4.67 10.56
CA ILE A 314 18.84 -3.69 9.47
C ILE A 314 18.80 -2.30 10.10
N THR A 315 19.78 -1.46 9.76
CA THR A 315 19.80 -0.05 10.20
C THR A 315 19.60 0.84 8.99
N ALA A 316 18.47 1.55 8.97
CA ALA A 316 18.17 2.56 7.96
C ALA A 316 19.16 3.71 8.01
N LEU A 317 19.36 4.40 6.88
CA LEU A 317 20.12 5.66 6.84
C LEU A 317 19.48 6.71 7.76
N GLU A 318 20.31 7.65 8.21
CA GLU A 318 19.88 8.72 9.12
C GLU A 318 18.73 9.52 8.53
N GLY A 319 17.66 9.72 9.32
CA GLY A 319 16.49 10.50 8.92
C GLY A 319 15.61 9.86 7.83
N SER A 320 15.96 8.69 7.31
CA SER A 320 15.21 8.03 6.23
C SER A 320 13.95 7.33 6.74
N ASP A 321 12.89 7.36 5.93
CA ASP A 321 11.70 6.53 6.12
C ASP A 321 12.03 5.05 5.81
N VAL A 322 11.39 4.12 6.51
CA VAL A 322 11.40 2.69 6.17
C VAL A 322 10.03 2.28 5.68
N LEU A 323 9.96 1.89 4.40
CA LEU A 323 8.80 1.23 3.84
C LEU A 323 8.97 -0.30 3.96
N ILE A 324 7.98 -0.94 4.56
CA ILE A 324 7.88 -2.40 4.66
C ILE A 324 6.70 -2.84 3.80
N VAL A 325 6.92 -3.76 2.87
CA VAL A 325 5.88 -4.36 2.03
C VAL A 325 5.84 -5.85 2.33
N PHE A 326 4.68 -6.36 2.77
CA PHE A 326 4.43 -7.79 2.90
C PHE A 326 3.39 -8.22 1.88
N ARG A 327 3.73 -9.24 1.09
CA ARG A 327 2.84 -9.84 0.11
C ARG A 327 2.78 -11.35 0.27
N ALA A 328 1.56 -11.89 0.22
CA ALA A 328 1.28 -13.31 0.11
C ALA A 328 0.38 -13.59 -1.10
N ASP A 329 0.71 -14.62 -1.88
CA ASP A 329 -0.12 -15.10 -2.98
C ASP A 329 -1.37 -15.84 -2.48
N ASP A 330 -2.20 -16.38 -3.38
CA ASP A 330 -3.46 -17.04 -3.03
C ASP A 330 -3.30 -18.47 -2.46
N SER A 331 -2.07 -18.91 -2.28
CA SER A 331 -1.70 -20.26 -1.89
C SER A 331 -0.68 -20.27 -0.72
N CYS A 332 -0.35 -21.47 -0.24
CA CYS A 332 0.66 -21.79 0.78
C CYS A 332 1.05 -20.69 1.81
N SER A 333 0.54 -20.79 3.03
CA SER A 333 0.95 -19.93 4.15
C SER A 333 1.87 -20.59 5.17
N TYR A 334 2.73 -19.81 5.83
CA TYR A 334 3.61 -20.24 6.93
C TYR A 334 3.50 -19.28 8.12
N ARG A 335 4.29 -19.47 9.18
CA ARG A 335 4.24 -18.62 10.39
C ARG A 335 4.52 -17.14 10.12
N GLY A 336 5.20 -16.83 9.02
CA GLY A 336 5.50 -15.46 8.62
C GLY A 336 6.63 -14.86 9.44
N PHE A 337 6.44 -13.62 9.89
CA PHE A 337 7.47 -12.85 10.55
C PHE A 337 6.90 -12.02 11.69
N LYS A 338 7.78 -11.67 12.63
CA LYS A 338 7.55 -10.63 13.62
C LYS A 338 8.83 -9.85 13.80
N LEU A 339 8.73 -8.52 13.82
CA LEU A 339 9.87 -7.63 13.99
C LEU A 339 9.51 -6.46 14.90
N ASN A 340 10.51 -5.98 15.63
CA ASN A 340 10.44 -4.72 16.36
C ASN A 340 11.28 -3.66 15.66
N TYR A 341 10.92 -2.40 15.85
CA TYR A 341 11.74 -1.28 15.41
C TYR A 341 11.99 -0.30 16.54
N THR A 342 13.14 0.37 16.50
CA THR A 342 13.50 1.43 17.44
C THR A 342 14.19 2.58 16.73
N HIS A 343 13.87 3.81 17.13
CA HIS A 343 14.63 4.99 16.72
C HIS A 343 15.84 5.15 17.63
N ILE A 344 17.03 4.87 17.10
CA ILE A 344 18.30 4.99 17.83
C ILE A 344 19.01 6.29 17.46
N GLY A 345 19.77 6.84 18.41
CA GLY A 345 20.66 7.96 18.14
C GLY A 345 21.93 7.52 17.41
N THR A 346 23.02 8.28 17.61
CA THR A 346 24.32 8.03 16.97
C THR A 346 24.77 6.58 17.13
N ILE A 347 25.10 5.94 16.01
CA ILE A 347 25.71 4.61 15.97
C ILE A 347 27.12 4.75 16.56
N ARG A 348 27.33 4.31 17.80
CA ARG A 348 28.70 4.19 18.32
C ARG A 348 29.34 3.01 17.61
N HIS A 349 30.18 3.30 16.61
CA HIS A 349 31.19 2.34 16.17
C HIS A 349 32.08 2.02 17.38
N ILE A 350 31.96 0.79 17.89
CA ILE A 350 32.88 0.24 18.91
C ILE A 350 34.09 -0.31 18.18
#